data_AF-A0A7S3L643-F1
#
_entry.id   AF-A0A7S3L643-F1
#
_cell.length_a   1.000
_cell.length_b   1.000
_cell.length_c   1.000
_cell.angle_alpha   90.00
_cell.angle_beta   90.00
_cell.angle_gamma   90.00
#
_symmetry.space_group_name_H-M   'P 1'
#
loop_
_entity.id
_entity.type
_entity.pdbx_description
1 polymer ?
#
loop_
_entity_poly.entity_id
_entity_poly.type
_entity_poly.pdbx_seq_one_letter_code
_entity_poly.pdbx_strand_id
1 'polypeptide(L)'
;MGESDSAEVFEIIMDGSDVVVTEEQAASPVRPNGDANNKYGIDDADDSDNDSTYDAELTWRSDPKVSLSDWTVQVVPKGSTSYMTYHCHKSVLAVGPRRSHFFATTFAETDQKKSSFNNRRHANDDVDPCDFLQDTLTMPGSQLVDYTDHGSNTTRLEVERLAAQAFPVLLDYMYSSHGDLDINTENATALFALSAQLGIKSLRRKVKDFWTRDMCMDNISTYYAHARVFKDNKMLSYAEEYCAKHIFEVTETLVVEILTAVDPHFFLRVVTSSAMQGDEQATLRLSLLIAVYGNIHKNELTPSIFLRLTAATHLPTVEVKAATVLLELEDDICQTSDRMTSLKERALSVISKNWEEALFVPAPTNPENEDRQTVVDGKICTLPRVSAHALDVFTRQVISQAKRDRSSGAQELKDLRAFKIEHKVAADREDQLKKDLEAAKAEIAELKETQEKMIKLHKSETENLRQAKSKLQAEVSELRKAQAIHDDMKKLKRVANGGASSLLRPKDNHQ
;
A
#
# COMPACT_ATOMS: atom_id res chain seq x y z
N MET A 1 37.96 59.63 -25.44
CA MET A 1 39.37 59.27 -25.13
C MET A 1 39.33 58.39 -23.90
N GLY A 2 39.89 57.18 -24.00
CA GLY A 2 39.72 56.04 -23.08
C GLY A 2 38.84 54.96 -23.74
N GLU A 3 39.33 54.13 -24.67
CA GLU A 3 40.29 53.00 -24.50
C GLU A 3 39.84 52.08 -23.36
N SER A 4 39.01 51.06 -23.66
CA SER A 4 39.35 49.71 -24.14
C SER A 4 39.84 48.80 -23.02
N ASP A 5 38.96 47.94 -22.54
CA ASP A 5 39.34 46.66 -21.92
C ASP A 5 38.44 45.56 -22.48
N SER A 6 39.04 44.81 -23.39
CA SER A 6 38.61 43.55 -23.98
C SER A 6 38.77 42.44 -22.95
N ALA A 7 37.65 41.83 -22.54
CA ALA A 7 37.66 40.57 -21.81
C ALA A 7 37.69 39.41 -22.82
N GLU A 8 38.73 38.59 -22.69
CA GLU A 8 39.03 37.42 -23.50
C GLU A 8 37.92 36.36 -23.40
N VAL A 9 37.54 35.84 -24.57
CA VAL A 9 36.70 34.67 -24.76
C VAL A 9 37.58 33.43 -24.55
N PHE A 10 37.34 32.68 -23.48
CA PHE A 10 37.87 31.33 -23.33
C PHE A 10 37.04 30.38 -24.20
N GLU A 11 37.59 30.06 -25.36
CA GLU A 11 37.12 29.01 -26.26
C GLU A 11 37.59 27.66 -25.70
N ILE A 12 36.68 26.91 -25.06
CA ILE A 12 36.95 25.52 -24.66
C ILE A 12 36.75 24.64 -25.90
N ILE A 13 37.85 24.38 -26.59
CA ILE A 13 37.96 23.31 -27.58
C ILE A 13 38.05 21.99 -26.80
N MET A 14 36.96 21.23 -26.76
CA MET A 14 37.01 19.82 -26.35
C MET A 14 37.38 19.00 -27.57
N ASP A 15 38.67 18.70 -27.67
CA ASP A 15 39.28 17.83 -28.65
C ASP A 15 38.78 16.39 -28.47
N GLY A 16 38.33 15.81 -29.58
CA GLY A 16 37.87 14.43 -29.65
C GLY A 16 39.07 13.49 -29.53
N SER A 17 39.16 12.80 -28.40
CA SER A 17 40.04 11.65 -28.27
C SER A 17 39.24 10.37 -28.42
N ASP A 18 39.44 9.74 -29.58
CA ASP A 18 39.13 8.35 -29.85
C ASP A 18 39.80 7.46 -28.80
N VAL A 19 39.02 6.95 -27.84
CA VAL A 19 39.45 5.87 -26.96
C VAL A 19 39.03 4.56 -27.61
N VAL A 20 40.02 3.89 -28.20
CA VAL A 20 39.97 2.47 -28.55
C VAL A 20 39.70 1.68 -27.26
N VAL A 21 38.48 1.16 -27.13
CA VAL A 21 38.14 0.21 -26.08
C VAL A 21 38.75 -1.13 -26.48
N THR A 22 39.89 -1.46 -25.88
CA THR A 22 40.38 -2.83 -25.82
C THR A 22 39.51 -3.61 -24.85
N GLU A 23 38.91 -4.68 -25.37
CA GLU A 23 38.19 -5.72 -24.66
C GLU A 23 39.15 -6.41 -23.67
N GLU A 24 39.12 -6.01 -22.40
CA GLU A 24 39.89 -6.64 -21.33
C GLU A 24 38.95 -7.27 -20.30
N GLN A 25 39.15 -8.57 -20.12
CA GLN A 25 38.39 -9.50 -19.29
C GLN A 25 38.42 -9.07 -17.81
N ALA A 26 37.24 -8.80 -17.24
CA ALA A 26 37.08 -8.67 -15.79
C ALA A 26 37.06 -10.07 -15.14
N ALA A 27 38.25 -10.59 -14.86
CA ALA A 27 38.47 -11.71 -13.97
C ALA A 27 38.21 -11.31 -12.51
N SER A 28 37.46 -12.14 -11.78
CA SER A 28 37.22 -12.00 -10.35
C SER A 28 38.53 -12.06 -9.53
N PRO A 29 38.64 -11.33 -8.41
CA PRO A 29 39.83 -11.38 -7.57
C PRO A 29 39.90 -12.70 -6.80
N VAL A 30 40.76 -13.59 -7.28
CA VAL A 30 41.26 -14.77 -6.58
C VAL A 30 42.11 -14.31 -5.39
N ARG A 31 41.75 -14.73 -4.18
CA ARG A 31 42.54 -14.50 -2.96
C ARG A 31 43.85 -15.29 -3.03
N PRO A 32 44.99 -14.73 -2.59
CA PRO A 32 46.26 -15.45 -2.60
C PRO A 32 46.29 -16.51 -1.50
N ASN A 33 46.49 -17.76 -1.93
CA ASN A 33 46.94 -18.86 -1.08
C ASN A 33 48.40 -18.63 -0.70
N GLY A 34 48.65 -18.41 0.59
CA GLY A 34 49.95 -18.55 1.22
C GLY A 34 49.78 -19.48 2.41
N ASP A 35 50.27 -20.71 2.29
CA ASP A 35 51.50 -21.14 2.98
C ASP A 35 51.67 -22.65 2.95
N ALA A 36 52.73 -23.03 2.26
CA ALA A 36 53.35 -24.34 2.31
C ALA A 36 54.19 -24.44 3.60
N ASN A 37 53.81 -25.32 4.53
CA ASN A 37 54.73 -26.13 5.32
C ASN A 37 53.94 -26.98 6.33
N ASN A 38 53.73 -28.26 6.02
CA ASN A 38 54.08 -29.31 6.97
C ASN A 38 54.14 -30.67 6.28
N LYS A 39 55.36 -31.18 6.15
CA LYS A 39 55.72 -32.49 5.62
C LYS A 39 56.28 -33.33 6.77
N TYR A 40 55.38 -33.95 7.52
CA TYR A 40 55.59 -35.14 8.37
C TYR A 40 54.19 -35.78 8.43
N GLY A 41 53.89 -36.97 7.89
CA GLY A 41 54.67 -38.20 7.95
C GLY A 41 54.27 -38.99 9.19
N ILE A 42 52.97 -39.25 9.38
CA ILE A 42 52.42 -40.15 10.39
C ILE A 42 51.33 -40.99 9.70
N ASP A 43 51.70 -42.22 9.37
CA ASP A 43 50.81 -43.28 8.92
C ASP A 43 50.11 -43.88 10.16
N ASP A 44 49.12 -43.17 10.70
CA ASP A 44 48.20 -43.74 11.68
C ASP A 44 46.93 -44.17 10.94
N ALA A 45 46.76 -45.49 10.85
CA ALA A 45 45.52 -46.14 10.47
C ALA A 45 44.48 -45.86 11.56
N ASP A 46 43.85 -44.69 11.48
CA ASP A 46 42.78 -44.28 12.38
C ASP A 46 41.43 -44.71 11.80
N ASP A 47 40.74 -45.58 12.54
CA ASP A 47 39.36 -46.01 12.36
C ASP A 47 38.45 -44.77 12.35
N SER A 48 38.39 -44.11 11.20
CA SER A 48 37.46 -43.01 10.93
C SER A 48 36.07 -43.60 10.71
N ASP A 49 35.47 -44.07 11.81
CA ASP A 49 34.02 -44.06 12.03
C ASP A 49 33.56 -42.60 12.00
N ASN A 50 33.66 -41.97 10.83
CA ASN A 50 33.00 -40.72 10.51
C ASN A 50 31.51 -41.04 10.38
N ASP A 51 30.91 -41.40 11.52
CA ASP A 51 29.50 -41.25 11.82
C ASP A 51 29.21 -39.74 11.85
N SER A 52 29.42 -39.08 10.71
CA SER A 52 28.73 -37.87 10.36
C SER A 52 27.28 -38.30 10.16
N THR A 53 26.62 -38.64 11.27
CA THR A 53 25.20 -38.85 11.36
C THR A 53 24.62 -37.63 10.68
N TYR A 54 24.16 -37.80 9.45
CA TYR A 54 23.73 -36.70 8.62
C TYR A 54 22.53 -36.09 9.33
N ASP A 55 22.77 -35.02 10.07
CA ASP A 55 21.75 -34.11 10.57
C ASP A 55 21.14 -33.48 9.32
N ALA A 56 20.29 -34.26 8.66
CA ALA A 56 19.57 -33.85 7.47
C ALA A 56 18.70 -32.69 7.90
N GLU A 57 19.10 -31.48 7.51
CA GLU A 57 18.41 -30.26 7.85
C GLU A 57 16.96 -30.39 7.41
N LEU A 58 16.03 -30.25 8.36
CA LEU A 58 14.61 -30.33 8.09
C LEU A 58 14.26 -29.31 7.01
N THR A 59 13.61 -29.73 5.93
CA THR A 59 13.24 -28.84 4.82
C THR A 59 11.83 -29.14 4.32
N TRP A 60 11.09 -28.09 3.97
CA TRP A 60 9.74 -28.18 3.39
C TRP A 60 9.73 -28.78 1.98
N ARG A 61 10.88 -28.85 1.31
CA ARG A 61 11.02 -29.40 -0.04
C ARG A 61 11.11 -30.92 -0.07
N SER A 62 11.32 -31.56 1.08
CA SER A 62 11.39 -33.02 1.18
C SER A 62 10.02 -33.66 0.95
N ASP A 63 10.00 -34.95 0.60
CA ASP A 63 8.75 -35.71 0.53
C ASP A 63 8.04 -35.62 1.89
N PRO A 64 6.77 -35.16 1.95
CA PRO A 64 6.03 -34.97 3.19
C PRO A 64 5.92 -36.24 4.04
N LYS A 65 5.97 -37.44 3.42
CA LYS A 65 5.96 -38.72 4.14
C LYS A 65 7.31 -39.00 4.83
N VAL A 66 8.39 -38.53 4.22
CA VAL A 66 9.76 -38.72 4.75
C VAL A 66 10.08 -37.66 5.80
N SER A 67 9.70 -36.40 5.55
CA SER A 67 9.93 -35.30 6.50
C SER A 67 8.95 -35.30 7.68
N LEU A 68 7.86 -36.06 7.58
CA LEU A 68 6.77 -36.08 8.56
C LEU A 68 6.05 -34.72 8.65
N SER A 69 5.78 -34.10 7.51
CA SER A 69 5.03 -32.85 7.44
C SER A 69 3.61 -33.04 7.99
N ASP A 70 3.25 -32.27 9.02
CA ASP A 70 2.01 -32.38 9.77
C ASP A 70 0.99 -31.27 9.45
N TRP A 71 1.35 -30.36 8.53
CA TRP A 71 0.48 -29.28 8.07
C TRP A 71 0.59 -29.04 6.56
N THR A 72 -0.52 -28.61 5.97
CA THR A 72 -0.58 -28.22 4.56
C THR A 72 -0.95 -26.74 4.45
N VAL A 73 -0.19 -25.97 3.68
CA VAL A 73 -0.49 -24.58 3.37
C VAL A 73 -0.87 -24.49 1.90
N GLN A 74 -2.09 -24.04 1.61
CA GLN A 74 -2.56 -23.77 0.26
C GLN A 74 -2.50 -22.27 -0.01
N VAL A 75 -1.65 -21.84 -0.92
CA VAL A 75 -1.51 -20.43 -1.31
C VAL A 75 -2.29 -20.19 -2.60
N VAL A 76 -3.28 -19.30 -2.53
CA VAL A 76 -4.19 -18.98 -3.63
C VAL A 76 -3.90 -17.55 -4.09
N PRO A 77 -3.36 -17.35 -5.30
CA PRO A 77 -3.24 -16.02 -5.87
C PRO A 77 -4.62 -15.37 -6.01
N LYS A 78 -4.79 -14.13 -5.56
CA LYS A 78 -6.04 -13.37 -5.69
C LYS A 78 -6.54 -13.36 -7.14
N GLY A 79 -7.84 -13.60 -7.30
CA GLY A 79 -8.47 -13.71 -8.62
C GLY A 79 -8.17 -15.01 -9.37
N SER A 80 -7.44 -15.97 -8.78
CA SER A 80 -7.21 -17.30 -9.34
C SER A 80 -8.03 -18.37 -8.62
N THR A 81 -8.44 -19.39 -9.37
CA THR A 81 -9.00 -20.64 -8.81
C THR A 81 -7.90 -21.68 -8.52
N SER A 82 -6.70 -21.49 -9.08
CA SER A 82 -5.55 -22.36 -8.85
C SER A 82 -4.88 -22.04 -7.53
N TYR A 83 -4.30 -23.05 -6.88
CA TYR A 83 -3.56 -22.89 -5.65
C TYR A 83 -2.26 -23.70 -5.69
N MET A 84 -1.25 -23.21 -4.99
CA MET A 84 0.00 -23.90 -4.75
C MET A 84 -0.08 -24.57 -3.37
N THR A 85 0.40 -25.82 -3.26
CA THR A 85 0.35 -26.59 -2.01
C THR A 85 1.75 -26.79 -1.47
N TYR A 86 1.93 -26.47 -0.20
CA TYR A 86 3.19 -26.63 0.53
C TYR A 86 2.94 -27.52 1.76
N HIS A 87 3.79 -28.52 1.95
CA HIS A 87 3.73 -29.38 3.12
C HIS A 87 4.78 -28.93 4.14
N CYS A 88 4.34 -28.58 5.32
CA CYS A 88 5.13 -27.91 6.33
C CYS A 88 5.01 -28.59 7.70
N HIS A 89 5.93 -28.22 8.59
CA HIS A 89 5.97 -28.67 9.97
C HIS A 89 5.45 -27.55 10.89
N LYS A 90 4.45 -27.85 11.73
CA LYS A 90 3.89 -26.89 12.68
C LYS A 90 4.95 -26.33 13.62
N SER A 91 5.88 -27.18 14.07
CA SER A 91 6.98 -26.80 14.97
C SER A 91 7.84 -25.69 14.38
N VAL A 92 8.19 -25.77 13.10
CA VAL A 92 8.97 -24.75 12.39
C VAL A 92 8.17 -23.47 12.23
N LEU A 93 6.91 -23.56 11.77
CA LEU A 93 6.09 -22.39 11.49
C LEU A 93 5.66 -21.61 12.74
N ALA A 94 5.39 -22.29 13.86
CA ALA A 94 4.81 -21.66 15.06
C ALA A 94 5.79 -21.47 16.23
N VAL A 95 6.84 -22.28 16.34
CA VAL A 95 7.74 -22.28 17.52
C VAL A 95 9.16 -21.85 17.16
N GLY A 96 9.61 -22.07 15.93
CA GLY A 96 10.98 -21.79 15.49
C GLY A 96 11.45 -20.33 15.67
N PRO A 97 12.77 -20.08 15.54
CA PRO A 97 13.36 -18.74 15.70
C PRO A 97 12.78 -17.70 14.72
N ARG A 98 12.17 -18.17 13.63
CA ARG A 98 11.53 -17.38 12.58
C ARG A 98 10.01 -17.60 12.53
N ARG A 99 9.42 -17.98 13.68
CA ARG A 99 8.00 -18.29 13.78
C ARG A 99 7.11 -17.18 13.23
N SER A 100 6.02 -17.61 12.61
CA SER A 100 4.90 -16.78 12.21
C SER A 100 3.91 -16.69 13.37
N HIS A 101 3.57 -15.46 13.75
CA HIS A 101 2.52 -15.24 14.74
C HIS A 101 1.15 -15.73 14.26
N PHE A 102 0.87 -15.53 12.97
CA PHE A 102 -0.35 -16.03 12.33
C PHE A 102 -0.48 -17.55 12.51
N PHE A 103 0.51 -18.33 12.07
CA PHE A 103 0.45 -19.79 12.17
C PHE A 103 0.40 -20.28 13.62
N ALA A 104 1.12 -19.62 14.54
CA ALA A 104 1.06 -19.97 15.96
C ALA A 104 -0.36 -19.84 16.54
N THR A 105 -1.08 -18.76 16.19
CA THR A 105 -2.47 -18.56 16.61
C THR A 105 -3.40 -19.57 15.93
N THR A 106 -3.29 -19.76 14.61
CA THR A 106 -4.12 -20.71 13.86
C THR A 106 -4.00 -22.14 14.38
N PHE A 107 -2.79 -22.58 14.75
CA PHE A 107 -2.59 -23.93 15.28
C PHE A 107 -3.18 -24.07 16.69
N ALA A 108 -3.00 -23.07 17.55
CA ALA A 108 -3.57 -23.07 18.89
C ALA A 108 -5.10 -23.15 18.87
N GLU A 109 -5.76 -22.40 17.99
CA GLU A 109 -7.21 -22.45 17.82
C GLU A 109 -7.71 -23.81 17.30
N THR A 110 -6.95 -24.40 16.38
CA THR A 110 -7.26 -25.73 15.83
C THR A 110 -7.20 -26.81 16.92
N ASP A 111 -6.18 -26.75 17.78
CA ASP A 111 -5.99 -27.73 18.86
C ASP A 111 -7.04 -27.56 19.97
N GLN A 112 -7.42 -26.31 20.30
CA GLN A 112 -8.52 -26.03 21.23
C GLN A 112 -9.84 -26.63 20.73
N LYS A 113 -10.21 -26.39 19.46
CA LYS A 113 -11.45 -26.91 18.86
C LYS A 113 -11.51 -28.45 18.89
N LYS A 114 -10.38 -29.14 18.63
CA LYS A 114 -10.29 -30.60 18.71
C LYS A 114 -10.56 -31.13 20.12
N SER A 115 -10.10 -30.41 21.15
CA SER A 115 -10.35 -30.77 22.55
C SER A 115 -11.83 -30.60 22.95
N SER A 116 -12.49 -29.54 22.47
CA SER A 116 -13.90 -29.25 22.78
C SER A 116 -14.86 -30.28 22.18
N PHE A 117 -14.55 -30.84 21.01
CA PHE A 117 -15.33 -31.91 20.40
C PHE A 117 -15.30 -33.20 21.20
N ASN A 118 -14.19 -33.52 21.87
CA ASN A 118 -14.10 -34.71 22.72
C ASN A 118 -14.81 -34.54 24.06
N ASN A 119 -14.86 -33.33 24.62
CA ASN A 119 -15.51 -33.07 25.92
C ASN A 119 -17.04 -32.92 25.85
N ARG A 120 -17.63 -32.56 24.69
CA ARG A 120 -19.09 -32.41 24.55
C ARG A 120 -19.91 -33.70 24.64
N ARG A 121 -19.27 -34.87 24.74
CA ARG A 121 -19.98 -36.13 24.97
C ARG A 121 -20.32 -36.40 26.44
N HIS A 122 -19.90 -35.55 27.38
CA HIS A 122 -20.08 -35.84 28.81
C HIS A 122 -20.72 -34.76 29.69
N ALA A 123 -21.12 -33.60 29.16
CA ALA A 123 -21.73 -32.56 30.00
C ALA A 123 -22.94 -31.90 29.31
N ASN A 124 -24.13 -32.36 29.70
CA ASN A 124 -25.24 -31.44 29.93
C ASN A 124 -24.83 -30.63 31.17
N ASP A 125 -24.53 -29.34 31.05
CA ASP A 125 -24.80 -28.32 32.07
C ASP A 125 -24.34 -26.93 31.61
N ASP A 126 -25.20 -25.96 31.93
CA ASP A 126 -25.21 -24.55 31.52
C ASP A 126 -23.97 -23.75 31.96
N VAL A 127 -23.11 -23.30 31.04
CA VAL A 127 -22.20 -22.16 31.30
C VAL A 127 -21.93 -21.30 30.06
N ASP A 128 -22.08 -19.99 30.27
CA ASP A 128 -22.03 -18.84 29.37
C ASP A 128 -20.58 -18.49 28.90
N PRO A 129 -20.29 -18.27 27.60
CA PRO A 129 -18.93 -17.98 27.13
C PRO A 129 -18.62 -16.47 27.07
N CYS A 130 -17.67 -16.03 27.90
CA CYS A 130 -17.10 -14.68 27.88
C CYS A 130 -15.89 -14.54 26.94
N ASP A 131 -15.99 -13.60 26.00
CA ASP A 131 -15.29 -12.30 26.04
C ASP A 131 -13.74 -12.26 26.11
N PHE A 132 -13.06 -12.95 25.19
CA PHE A 132 -11.60 -12.79 25.02
C PHE A 132 -11.25 -12.68 23.53
N LEU A 133 -10.87 -11.46 23.08
CA LEU A 133 -9.94 -11.13 21.96
C LEU A 133 -10.32 -9.79 21.30
N GLN A 134 -9.58 -8.69 21.57
CA GLN A 134 -9.77 -7.44 20.82
C GLN A 134 -8.54 -6.53 20.61
N ASP A 135 -7.31 -7.03 20.72
CA ASP A 135 -6.11 -6.18 20.60
C ASP A 135 -5.08 -6.63 19.54
N THR A 136 -5.53 -7.27 18.46
CA THR A 136 -4.67 -7.50 17.28
C THR A 136 -4.72 -6.28 16.36
N LEU A 137 -3.56 -5.61 16.22
CA LEU A 137 -3.29 -4.53 15.27
C LEU A 137 -3.46 -5.01 13.82
N THR A 138 -4.71 -5.03 13.35
CA THR A 138 -5.05 -5.35 11.97
C THR A 138 -4.68 -4.16 11.09
N MET A 139 -3.72 -4.35 10.17
CA MET A 139 -3.48 -3.37 9.11
C MET A 139 -4.76 -3.24 8.26
N PRO A 140 -5.29 -2.02 8.05
CA PRO A 140 -6.49 -1.83 7.24
C PRO A 140 -6.21 -2.24 5.79
N GLY A 141 -6.93 -3.24 5.29
CA GLY A 141 -6.94 -3.61 3.86
C GLY A 141 -6.42 -5.01 3.50
N SER A 142 -5.90 -5.78 4.45
CA SER A 142 -5.59 -7.20 4.23
C SER A 142 -6.46 -8.07 5.14
N GLN A 143 -7.74 -8.21 4.78
CA GLN A 143 -8.57 -9.25 5.38
C GLN A 143 -8.09 -10.58 4.82
N LEU A 144 -7.27 -11.27 5.62
CA LEU A 144 -6.97 -12.67 5.36
C LEU A 144 -8.27 -13.42 5.62
N VAL A 145 -8.99 -13.75 4.55
CA VAL A 145 -10.22 -14.53 4.66
C VAL A 145 -9.79 -15.95 4.99
N ASP A 146 -9.81 -16.27 6.29
CA ASP A 146 -9.42 -17.59 6.75
C ASP A 146 -10.55 -18.58 6.50
N TYR A 147 -10.42 -19.34 5.42
CA TYR A 147 -11.18 -20.57 5.21
C TYR A 147 -10.38 -21.73 5.81
N THR A 148 -10.27 -21.75 7.14
CA THR A 148 -9.80 -22.95 7.82
C THR A 148 -10.93 -23.97 7.83
N ASP A 149 -10.81 -25.02 7.01
CA ASP A 149 -11.61 -26.22 7.20
C ASP A 149 -11.12 -26.89 8.50
N HIS A 150 -11.87 -26.66 9.58
CA HIS A 150 -11.51 -27.01 10.95
C HIS A 150 -11.31 -28.53 11.19
N GLY A 151 -11.65 -29.38 10.21
CA GLY A 151 -11.34 -30.81 10.23
C GLY A 151 -10.03 -31.18 9.52
N SER A 152 -9.53 -30.32 8.64
CA SER A 152 -8.33 -30.55 7.84
C SER A 152 -7.10 -29.92 8.50
N ASN A 153 -5.94 -30.58 8.44
CA ASN A 153 -4.66 -29.97 8.81
C ASN A 153 -4.16 -29.05 7.66
N THR A 154 -5.04 -28.17 7.18
CA THR A 154 -4.81 -27.32 6.01
C THR A 154 -5.18 -25.89 6.32
N THR A 155 -4.25 -24.96 6.06
CA THR A 155 -4.55 -23.52 6.04
C THR A 155 -4.57 -23.03 4.60
N ARG A 156 -5.61 -22.31 4.22
CA ARG A 156 -5.72 -21.66 2.91
C ARG A 156 -5.44 -20.17 3.05
N LEU A 157 -4.45 -19.68 2.31
CA LEU A 157 -4.01 -18.29 2.28
C LEU A 157 -4.33 -17.68 0.93
N GLU A 158 -5.18 -16.65 0.92
CA GLU A 158 -5.37 -15.82 -0.28
C GLU A 158 -4.39 -14.63 -0.25
N VAL A 159 -3.54 -14.52 -1.28
CA VAL A 159 -2.45 -13.52 -1.36
C VAL A 159 -2.34 -12.94 -2.75
N GLU A 160 -1.70 -11.77 -2.90
CA GLU A 160 -1.39 -11.22 -4.23
C GLU A 160 -0.50 -12.17 -5.05
N ARG A 161 -0.59 -12.11 -6.39
CA ARG A 161 0.19 -13.01 -7.27
C ARG A 161 1.70 -12.95 -7.01
N LEU A 162 2.25 -11.74 -6.83
CA LEU A 162 3.68 -11.56 -6.53
C LEU A 162 4.06 -12.17 -5.17
N ALA A 163 3.17 -12.09 -4.18
CA ALA A 163 3.36 -12.75 -2.88
C ALA A 163 3.30 -14.28 -3.01
N ALA A 164 2.41 -14.82 -3.83
CA ALA A 164 2.39 -16.27 -4.07
C ALA A 164 3.70 -16.76 -4.70
N GLN A 165 4.29 -15.99 -5.64
CA GLN A 165 5.58 -16.30 -6.26
C GLN A 165 6.75 -16.21 -5.28
N ALA A 166 6.72 -15.28 -4.33
CA ALA A 166 7.74 -15.12 -3.30
C ALA A 166 7.58 -16.10 -2.11
N PHE A 167 6.48 -16.86 -2.04
CA PHE A 167 6.19 -17.75 -0.92
C PHE A 167 7.23 -18.87 -0.70
N PRO A 168 7.79 -19.51 -1.74
CA PRO A 168 8.88 -20.48 -1.55
C PRO A 168 10.11 -19.88 -0.86
N VAL A 169 10.50 -18.65 -1.21
CA VAL A 169 11.65 -17.95 -0.60
C VAL A 169 11.38 -17.65 0.88
N LEU A 170 10.13 -17.30 1.21
CA LEU A 170 9.69 -17.17 2.60
C LEU A 170 9.85 -18.49 3.37
N LEU A 171 9.43 -19.63 2.78
CA LEU A 171 9.58 -20.92 3.44
C LEU A 171 11.05 -21.30 3.61
N ASP A 172 11.89 -21.10 2.58
CA ASP A 172 13.34 -21.30 2.69
C ASP A 172 13.93 -20.50 3.85
N TYR A 173 13.52 -19.25 4.01
CA TYR A 173 13.93 -18.43 5.14
C TYR A 173 13.50 -19.04 6.48
N MET A 174 12.25 -19.48 6.62
CA MET A 174 11.74 -20.05 7.86
C MET A 174 12.46 -21.34 8.27
N TYR A 175 12.88 -22.15 7.29
CA TYR A 175 13.57 -23.42 7.50
C TYR A 175 15.09 -23.30 7.60
N SER A 176 15.72 -22.29 7.00
CA SER A 176 17.17 -22.08 7.09
C SER A 176 17.60 -21.98 8.54
N SER A 177 18.65 -22.70 8.95
CA SER A 177 19.24 -22.61 10.28
C SER A 177 19.88 -21.23 10.55
N HIS A 178 20.54 -20.66 9.55
CA HIS A 178 21.22 -19.35 9.66
C HIS A 178 20.32 -18.17 9.31
N GLY A 179 19.11 -18.45 8.80
CA GLY A 179 18.17 -17.42 8.34
C GLY A 179 18.63 -16.77 7.05
N ASP A 180 19.28 -17.54 6.20
CA ASP A 180 19.62 -17.15 4.83
C ASP A 180 18.33 -16.81 4.10
N LEU A 181 18.40 -15.74 3.33
CA LEU A 181 17.26 -15.19 2.60
C LEU A 181 17.76 -14.74 1.25
N ASP A 182 17.26 -15.38 0.20
CA ASP A 182 17.53 -14.97 -1.19
C ASP A 182 16.60 -13.82 -1.57
N ILE A 183 16.91 -12.64 -1.04
CA ILE A 183 16.17 -11.40 -1.31
C ILE A 183 16.80 -10.66 -2.50
N ASN A 184 15.94 -10.22 -3.42
CA ASN A 184 16.29 -9.41 -4.57
C ASN A 184 15.21 -8.34 -4.81
N THR A 185 15.44 -7.43 -5.76
CA THR A 185 14.51 -6.35 -6.12
C THR A 185 13.11 -6.88 -6.44
N GLU A 186 13.02 -7.98 -7.18
CA GLU A 186 11.74 -8.55 -7.66
C GLU A 186 10.87 -9.10 -6.52
N ASN A 187 11.49 -9.72 -5.51
CA ASN A 187 10.76 -10.37 -4.43
C ASN A 187 10.69 -9.55 -3.12
N ALA A 188 11.50 -8.50 -2.96
CA ALA A 188 11.62 -7.75 -1.71
C ALA A 188 10.27 -7.22 -1.21
N THR A 189 9.52 -6.51 -2.05
CA THR A 189 8.23 -5.93 -1.65
C THR A 189 7.20 -7.01 -1.29
N ALA A 190 7.17 -8.11 -2.05
CA ALA A 190 6.30 -9.24 -1.81
C ALA A 190 6.62 -9.94 -0.48
N LEU A 191 7.90 -10.16 -0.19
CA LEU A 191 8.38 -10.71 1.08
C LEU A 191 8.06 -9.78 2.25
N PHE A 192 8.15 -8.46 2.07
CA PHE A 192 7.77 -7.50 3.09
C PHE A 192 6.28 -7.61 3.42
N ALA A 193 5.42 -7.65 2.39
CA ALA A 193 3.97 -7.80 2.55
C ALA A 193 3.62 -9.14 3.23
N LEU A 194 4.21 -10.26 2.78
CA LEU A 194 4.04 -11.57 3.41
C LEU A 194 4.47 -11.57 4.88
N SER A 195 5.63 -10.97 5.19
CA SER A 195 6.14 -10.91 6.56
C SER A 195 5.22 -10.09 7.48
N ALA A 196 4.58 -9.05 6.94
CA ALA A 196 3.59 -8.26 7.65
C ALA A 196 2.31 -9.06 7.89
N GLN A 197 1.80 -9.73 6.85
CA GLN A 197 0.58 -10.53 6.88
C GLN A 197 0.70 -11.74 7.83
N LEU A 198 1.85 -12.42 7.83
CA LEU A 198 2.10 -13.61 8.65
C LEU A 198 2.70 -13.28 10.03
N GLY A 199 2.99 -12.02 10.31
CA GLY A 199 3.54 -11.57 11.59
C GLY A 199 4.98 -12.03 11.86
N ILE A 200 5.82 -12.12 10.83
CA ILE A 200 7.24 -12.55 10.93
C ILE A 200 8.14 -11.32 11.04
N LYS A 201 8.32 -10.82 12.27
CA LYS A 201 9.02 -9.55 12.55
C LYS A 201 10.48 -9.52 12.08
N SER A 202 11.19 -10.65 12.19
CA SER A 202 12.60 -10.78 11.80
C SER A 202 12.79 -10.63 10.29
N LEU A 203 11.95 -11.31 9.50
CA LEU A 203 11.94 -11.17 8.03
C LEU A 203 11.63 -9.73 7.63
N ARG A 204 10.60 -9.14 8.24
CA ARG A 204 10.19 -7.76 7.95
C ARG A 204 11.33 -6.76 8.12
N ARG A 205 12.14 -6.92 9.17
CA ARG A 205 13.33 -6.09 9.41
C ARG A 205 14.38 -6.32 8.32
N LYS A 206 14.74 -7.59 8.05
CA LYS A 206 15.74 -7.93 7.01
C LYS A 206 15.36 -7.38 5.64
N VAL A 207 14.10 -7.52 5.24
CA VAL A 207 13.60 -7.04 3.93
C VAL A 207 13.62 -5.52 3.86
N LYS A 208 13.24 -4.84 4.94
CA LYS A 208 13.32 -3.38 5.02
C LYS A 208 14.76 -2.89 4.87
N ASP A 209 15.69 -3.52 5.60
CA ASP A 209 17.11 -3.15 5.55
C ASP A 209 17.71 -3.42 4.16
N PHE A 210 17.20 -4.42 3.43
CA PHE A 210 17.58 -4.68 2.05
C PHE A 210 17.10 -3.57 1.11
N TRP A 211 15.80 -3.29 1.04
CA TRP A 211 15.29 -2.33 0.04
C TRP A 211 15.80 -0.91 0.29
N THR A 212 16.21 -0.56 1.52
CA THR A 212 16.75 0.78 1.80
C THR A 212 18.16 0.95 1.27
N ARG A 213 18.83 -0.15 0.95
CA ARG A 213 20.18 -0.17 0.36
C ARG A 213 20.15 -0.49 -1.13
N ASP A 214 19.20 -1.32 -1.56
CA ASP A 214 19.06 -1.78 -2.94
C ASP A 214 18.37 -0.76 -3.85
N MET A 215 17.53 0.12 -3.30
CA MET A 215 16.79 1.09 -4.12
C MET A 215 17.75 2.06 -4.80
N CYS A 216 17.72 2.03 -6.13
CA CYS A 216 18.42 2.94 -7.02
C CYS A 216 17.45 3.38 -8.13
N MET A 217 17.90 4.27 -9.02
CA MET A 217 17.01 4.75 -10.09
C MET A 217 16.70 3.69 -11.15
N ASP A 218 17.61 2.72 -11.37
CA ASP A 218 17.39 1.64 -12.35
C ASP A 218 16.25 0.70 -11.94
N ASN A 219 15.99 0.57 -10.63
CA ASN A 219 15.00 -0.36 -10.09
C ASN A 219 13.81 0.32 -9.37
N ILE A 220 13.76 1.65 -9.36
CA ILE A 220 12.73 2.40 -8.65
C ILE A 220 11.33 2.16 -9.21
N SER A 221 11.22 1.94 -10.52
CA SER A 221 9.97 1.62 -11.22
C SER A 221 9.40 0.29 -10.75
N THR A 222 10.24 -0.73 -10.58
CA THR A 222 9.87 -2.04 -10.00
C THR A 222 9.37 -1.90 -8.57
N TYR A 223 10.10 -1.16 -7.72
CA TYR A 223 9.67 -0.91 -6.35
C TYR A 223 8.34 -0.16 -6.28
N TYR A 224 8.17 0.88 -7.08
CA TYR A 224 6.93 1.64 -7.17
C TYR A 224 5.75 0.75 -7.62
N ALA A 225 5.93 -0.04 -8.68
CA ALA A 225 4.89 -0.93 -9.21
C ALA A 225 4.47 -1.95 -8.15
N HIS A 226 5.43 -2.59 -7.49
CA HIS A 226 5.15 -3.55 -6.42
C HIS A 226 4.49 -2.88 -5.21
N ALA A 227 4.97 -1.71 -4.78
CA ALA A 227 4.40 -0.98 -3.65
C ALA A 227 2.94 -0.62 -3.88
N ARG A 228 2.55 -0.28 -5.12
CA ARG A 228 1.15 -0.05 -5.49
C ARG A 228 0.29 -1.30 -5.39
N VAL A 229 0.78 -2.44 -5.88
CA VAL A 229 0.07 -3.73 -5.76
C VAL A 229 -0.22 -4.06 -4.30
N PHE A 230 0.76 -3.87 -3.42
CA PHE A 230 0.63 -4.16 -1.99
C PHE A 230 0.07 -3.02 -1.14
N LYS A 231 -0.21 -1.85 -1.74
CA LYS A 231 -0.63 -0.62 -1.05
C LYS A 231 0.31 -0.23 0.10
N ASP A 232 1.62 -0.42 -0.10
CA ASP A 232 2.62 -0.07 0.90
C ASP A 232 3.02 1.41 0.80
N ASN A 233 2.26 2.24 1.51
CA ASN A 233 2.49 3.69 1.54
C ASN A 233 3.89 4.05 2.08
N LYS A 234 4.52 3.23 2.92
CA LYS A 234 5.84 3.54 3.48
C LYS A 234 6.93 3.37 2.42
N MET A 235 6.84 2.29 1.64
CA MET A 235 7.72 2.10 0.50
C MET A 235 7.50 3.18 -0.56
N LEU A 236 6.24 3.53 -0.87
CA LEU A 236 5.94 4.60 -1.81
C LEU A 236 6.57 5.92 -1.38
N SER A 237 6.41 6.33 -0.12
CA SER A 237 7.04 7.55 0.39
C SER A 237 8.57 7.51 0.31
N TYR A 238 9.19 6.35 0.53
CA TYR A 238 10.65 6.21 0.40
C TYR A 238 11.10 6.32 -1.06
N ALA A 239 10.37 5.69 -2.00
CA ALA A 239 10.63 5.81 -3.43
C ALA A 239 10.40 7.25 -3.92
N GLU A 240 9.39 7.96 -3.41
CA GLU A 240 9.14 9.38 -3.74
C GLU A 240 10.32 10.25 -3.32
N GLU A 241 10.79 10.08 -2.08
CA GLU A 241 11.92 10.83 -1.55
C GLU A 241 13.21 10.52 -2.31
N TYR A 242 13.45 9.25 -2.64
CA TYR A 242 14.62 8.83 -3.41
C TYR A 242 14.58 9.40 -4.84
N CYS A 243 13.45 9.25 -5.53
CA CYS A 243 13.23 9.79 -6.86
C CYS A 243 13.45 11.32 -6.87
N ALA A 244 12.90 12.02 -5.88
CA ALA A 244 13.04 13.48 -5.79
C ALA A 244 14.49 13.95 -5.64
N LYS A 245 15.37 13.15 -5.02
CA LYS A 245 16.79 13.48 -4.85
C LYS A 245 17.63 13.19 -6.10
N HIS A 246 17.28 12.15 -6.85
CA HIS A 246 18.17 11.58 -7.86
C HIS A 246 17.65 11.66 -9.30
N ILE A 247 16.43 12.18 -9.55
CA ILE A 247 15.85 12.23 -10.92
C ILE A 247 16.66 13.07 -11.92
N PHE A 248 17.49 14.00 -11.45
CA PHE A 248 18.33 14.84 -12.33
C PHE A 248 19.74 14.27 -12.55
N GLU A 249 20.08 13.14 -11.92
CA GLU A 249 21.39 12.48 -12.01
C GLU A 249 21.40 11.32 -13.01
N VAL A 250 20.23 10.97 -13.55
CA VAL A 250 20.03 9.81 -14.42
C VAL A 250 20.00 10.19 -15.90
N THR A 251 20.28 9.20 -16.75
CA THR A 251 20.17 9.32 -18.21
C THR A 251 18.74 9.61 -18.64
N GLU A 252 18.57 10.38 -19.72
CA GLU A 252 17.25 10.74 -20.27
C GLU A 252 16.37 9.52 -20.59
N THR A 253 16.97 8.43 -21.07
CA THR A 253 16.24 7.17 -21.37
C THR A 253 15.59 6.59 -20.12
N LEU A 254 16.36 6.44 -19.04
CA LEU A 254 15.87 5.94 -17.76
C LEU A 254 14.81 6.87 -17.15
N VAL A 255 14.97 8.19 -17.29
CA VAL A 255 13.94 9.15 -16.85
C VAL A 255 12.62 8.88 -17.55
N VAL A 256 12.61 8.69 -18.87
CA VAL A 256 11.38 8.43 -19.63
C VAL A 256 10.73 7.12 -19.20
N GLU A 257 11.51 6.07 -18.92
CA GLU A 257 10.98 4.81 -18.39
C GLU A 257 10.30 4.99 -17.04
N ILE A 258 10.93 5.73 -16.12
CA ILE A 258 10.37 6.05 -14.80
C ILE A 258 9.09 6.87 -14.97
N LEU A 259 9.13 7.93 -15.78
CA LEU A 259 7.98 8.79 -16.02
C LEU A 259 6.80 8.01 -16.60
N THR A 260 7.06 7.06 -17.51
CA THR A 260 6.02 6.20 -18.10
C THR A 260 5.39 5.25 -17.08
N ALA A 261 6.16 4.82 -16.08
CA ALA A 261 5.68 3.88 -15.08
C ALA A 261 4.82 4.55 -14.00
N VAL A 262 5.10 5.81 -13.63
CA VAL A 262 4.52 6.45 -12.44
C VAL A 262 3.23 7.22 -12.70
N ASP A 263 2.28 7.10 -11.77
CA ASP A 263 1.00 7.79 -11.82
C ASP A 263 1.10 9.29 -11.47
N PRO A 264 0.12 10.12 -11.91
CA PRO A 264 0.18 11.56 -11.71
C PRO A 264 0.26 12.00 -10.25
N HIS A 265 -0.29 11.24 -9.30
CA HIS A 265 -0.21 11.59 -7.89
C HIS A 265 1.18 11.28 -7.31
N PHE A 266 1.82 10.19 -7.72
CA PHE A 266 3.21 9.91 -7.36
C PHE A 266 4.14 10.99 -7.89
N PHE A 267 4.03 11.32 -9.18
CA PHE A 267 4.87 12.35 -9.79
C PHE A 267 4.66 13.72 -9.14
N LEU A 268 3.41 14.09 -8.83
CA LEU A 268 3.12 15.31 -8.08
C LEU A 268 3.80 15.36 -6.71
N ARG A 269 3.87 14.24 -5.98
CA ARG A 269 4.58 14.17 -4.69
C ARG A 269 6.10 14.30 -4.86
N VAL A 270 6.66 13.72 -5.92
CA VAL A 270 8.07 13.88 -6.28
C VAL A 270 8.39 15.35 -6.57
N VAL A 271 7.62 16.01 -7.44
CA VAL A 271 7.81 17.41 -7.84
C VAL A 271 7.61 18.39 -6.68
N THR A 272 6.68 18.10 -5.77
CA THR A 272 6.40 18.96 -4.60
C THR A 272 7.29 18.67 -3.39
N SER A 273 8.24 17.72 -3.51
CA SER A 273 9.19 17.41 -2.46
C SER A 273 10.12 18.59 -2.17
N SER A 274 10.48 18.78 -0.90
CA SER A 274 11.48 19.79 -0.52
C SER A 274 12.86 19.50 -1.10
N ALA A 275 13.15 18.26 -1.49
CA ALA A 275 14.38 17.90 -2.18
C ALA A 275 14.47 18.52 -3.59
N MET A 276 13.34 18.85 -4.22
CA MET A 276 13.29 19.54 -5.51
C MET A 276 13.44 21.05 -5.40
N GLN A 277 13.37 21.61 -4.19
CA GLN A 277 13.54 23.05 -3.96
C GLN A 277 15.03 23.37 -4.08
N GLY A 278 15.46 23.66 -5.30
CA GLY A 278 16.85 23.85 -5.64
C GLY A 278 17.15 25.22 -6.26
N ASP A 279 18.30 25.25 -6.90
CA ASP A 279 18.74 26.38 -7.71
C ASP A 279 17.83 26.62 -8.93
N GLU A 280 18.11 27.71 -9.64
CA GLU A 280 17.42 28.04 -10.88
C GLU A 280 17.54 26.91 -11.92
N GLN A 281 18.67 26.21 -11.96
CA GLN A 281 18.92 25.12 -12.91
C GLN A 281 18.01 23.91 -12.68
N ALA A 282 17.79 23.51 -11.42
CA ALA A 282 16.86 22.45 -11.05
C ALA A 282 15.43 22.80 -11.49
N THR A 283 15.04 24.06 -11.35
CA THR A 283 13.72 24.55 -11.78
C THR A 283 13.55 24.47 -13.31
N LEU A 284 14.58 24.85 -14.08
CA LEU A 284 14.57 24.74 -15.54
C LEU A 284 14.46 23.28 -15.98
N ARG A 285 15.26 22.38 -15.40
CA ARG A 285 15.18 20.93 -15.67
C ARG A 285 13.82 20.34 -15.29
N LEU A 286 13.25 20.79 -14.17
CA LEU A 286 11.92 20.38 -13.73
C LEU A 286 10.84 20.77 -14.75
N SER A 287 10.94 21.95 -15.37
CA SER A 287 9.98 22.37 -16.40
C SER A 287 10.01 21.45 -17.63
N LEU A 288 11.19 21.00 -18.06
CA LEU A 288 11.34 20.01 -19.13
C LEU A 288 10.72 18.67 -18.72
N LEU A 289 10.99 18.23 -17.49
CA LEU A 289 10.46 16.98 -16.96
C LEU A 289 8.92 16.99 -16.92
N ILE A 290 8.31 18.08 -16.46
CA ILE A 290 6.85 18.25 -16.43
C ILE A 290 6.27 18.27 -17.85
N ALA A 291 6.95 18.92 -18.81
CA ALA A 291 6.52 18.93 -20.21
C ALA A 291 6.53 17.51 -20.82
N VAL A 292 7.59 16.74 -20.58
CA VAL A 292 7.69 15.34 -21.02
C VAL A 292 6.61 14.49 -20.35
N TYR A 293 6.46 14.60 -19.03
CA TYR A 293 5.44 13.87 -18.27
C TYR A 293 4.01 14.20 -18.75
N GLY A 294 3.75 15.48 -18.97
CA GLY A 294 2.47 15.98 -19.47
C GLY A 294 2.08 15.40 -20.82
N ASN A 295 3.06 15.22 -21.72
CA ASN A 295 2.82 14.56 -23.00
C ASN A 295 2.54 13.06 -22.85
N ILE A 296 3.27 12.35 -21.99
CA ILE A 296 3.06 10.92 -21.75
C ILE A 296 1.67 10.66 -21.14
N HIS A 297 1.28 11.47 -20.15
CA HIS A 297 0.05 11.28 -19.35
C HIS A 297 -1.06 12.28 -19.67
N LYS A 298 -1.09 12.84 -20.89
CA LYS A 298 -2.06 13.88 -21.30
C LYS A 298 -3.51 13.50 -21.00
N ASN A 299 -3.86 12.23 -21.15
CA ASN A 299 -5.23 11.72 -20.94
C ASN A 299 -5.55 11.38 -19.47
N GLU A 300 -4.53 11.27 -18.61
CA GLU A 300 -4.68 10.91 -17.19
C GLU A 300 -4.59 12.14 -16.28
N LEU A 301 -4.00 13.23 -16.77
CA LEU A 301 -3.84 14.47 -16.04
C LEU A 301 -5.16 15.22 -15.93
N THR A 302 -5.58 15.47 -14.68
CA THR A 302 -6.69 16.38 -14.39
C THR A 302 -6.19 17.83 -14.36
N PRO A 303 -7.05 18.83 -14.66
CA PRO A 303 -6.69 20.24 -14.55
C PRO A 303 -6.11 20.60 -13.17
N SER A 304 -6.65 20.01 -12.10
CA SER A 304 -6.18 20.27 -10.74
C SER A 304 -4.75 19.75 -10.51
N ILE A 305 -4.42 18.56 -11.01
CA ILE A 305 -3.06 18.00 -10.87
C ILE A 305 -2.09 18.78 -11.73
N PHE A 306 -2.45 19.12 -12.98
CA PHE A 306 -1.60 19.88 -13.88
C PHE A 306 -1.27 21.28 -13.34
N LEU A 307 -2.28 22.02 -12.86
CA LEU A 307 -2.07 23.33 -12.22
C LEU A 307 -1.21 23.23 -10.94
N ARG A 308 -1.28 22.10 -10.23
CA ARG A 308 -0.44 21.84 -9.06
C ARG A 308 0.97 21.38 -9.41
N LEU A 309 1.21 20.77 -10.57
CA LEU A 309 2.55 20.44 -11.08
C LEU A 309 3.27 21.66 -11.64
N THR A 310 2.52 22.68 -12.05
CA THR A 310 3.02 23.89 -12.70
C THR A 310 2.87 25.13 -11.82
N ALA A 311 2.70 24.94 -10.51
CA ALA A 311 2.50 26.08 -9.62
C ALA A 311 3.80 26.87 -9.45
N ALA A 312 3.68 28.18 -9.31
CA ALA A 312 4.81 29.09 -9.17
C ALA A 312 5.73 28.77 -7.97
N THR A 313 5.22 28.02 -6.98
CA THR A 313 5.94 27.68 -5.75
C THR A 313 7.10 26.71 -5.96
N HIS A 314 7.02 25.85 -6.96
CA HIS A 314 8.07 24.88 -7.31
C HIS A 314 8.53 25.01 -8.77
N LEU A 315 7.78 25.76 -9.60
CA LEU A 315 8.17 26.10 -10.96
C LEU A 315 8.20 27.63 -11.19
N PRO A 316 9.05 28.38 -10.46
CA PRO A 316 9.14 29.84 -10.59
C PRO A 316 9.75 30.29 -11.93
N THR A 317 10.63 29.50 -12.53
CA THR A 317 11.18 29.71 -13.87
C THR A 317 10.76 28.56 -14.79
N VAL A 318 10.63 28.85 -16.08
CA VAL A 318 10.24 27.86 -17.10
C VAL A 318 11.33 27.86 -18.16
N GLU A 319 11.76 26.69 -18.58
CA GLU A 319 12.74 26.58 -19.66
C GLU A 319 12.13 26.93 -21.01
N VAL A 320 12.87 27.63 -21.85
CA VAL A 320 12.40 28.10 -23.17
C VAL A 320 11.84 26.94 -23.99
N LYS A 321 12.53 25.79 -24.00
CA LYS A 321 12.13 24.57 -24.71
C LYS A 321 10.88 23.91 -24.14
N ALA A 322 10.64 24.04 -22.83
CA ALA A 322 9.45 23.51 -22.17
C ALA A 322 8.23 24.44 -22.33
N ALA A 323 8.46 25.75 -22.45
CA ALA A 323 7.41 26.76 -22.38
C ALA A 323 6.30 26.55 -23.40
N THR A 324 6.65 26.29 -24.66
CA THR A 324 5.66 26.06 -25.73
C THR A 324 4.83 24.80 -25.47
N VAL A 325 5.48 23.70 -25.10
CA VAL A 325 4.81 22.43 -24.80
C VAL A 325 3.88 22.56 -23.59
N LEU A 326 4.30 23.28 -22.56
CA LEU A 326 3.48 23.51 -21.36
C LEU A 326 2.24 24.38 -21.66
N LEU A 327 2.35 25.36 -22.57
CA LEU A 327 1.20 26.16 -23.02
C LEU A 327 0.18 25.30 -23.78
N GLU A 328 0.65 24.45 -24.70
CA GLU A 328 -0.21 23.51 -25.44
C GLU A 328 -0.93 22.54 -24.49
N LEU A 329 -0.17 21.95 -23.55
CA LEU A 329 -0.74 21.06 -22.53
C LEU A 329 -1.77 21.77 -21.65
N GLU A 330 -1.52 23.03 -21.29
CA GLU A 330 -2.48 23.79 -20.48
C GLU A 330 -3.78 24.05 -21.23
N ASP A 331 -3.70 24.45 -22.50
CA ASP A 331 -4.89 24.67 -23.33
C ASP A 331 -5.70 23.37 -23.50
N ASP A 332 -5.01 22.26 -23.74
CA ASP A 332 -5.63 20.95 -23.92
C ASP A 332 -6.27 20.40 -22.64
N ILE A 333 -5.56 20.46 -21.51
CA ILE A 333 -5.99 19.86 -20.25
C ILE A 333 -7.01 20.76 -19.55
N CYS A 334 -6.73 22.06 -19.44
CA CYS A 334 -7.54 22.95 -18.60
C CYS A 334 -8.78 23.49 -19.32
N GLN A 335 -8.82 23.50 -20.66
CA GLN A 335 -9.90 24.08 -21.47
C GLN A 335 -10.31 25.49 -21.02
N THR A 336 -9.38 26.24 -20.43
CA THR A 336 -9.66 27.55 -19.82
C THR A 336 -9.80 28.59 -20.91
N SER A 337 -11.04 28.97 -21.20
CA SER A 337 -11.39 29.73 -22.40
C SER A 337 -11.16 31.24 -22.33
N ASP A 338 -10.31 31.78 -21.44
CA ASP A 338 -9.83 33.19 -21.54
C ASP A 338 -8.96 33.68 -20.36
N ARG A 339 -8.90 32.94 -19.25
CA ARG A 339 -8.16 33.44 -18.08
C ARG A 339 -6.66 33.18 -18.23
N MET A 340 -5.86 34.26 -18.22
CA MET A 340 -4.41 34.17 -18.10
C MET A 340 -4.06 33.51 -16.76
N THR A 341 -3.48 32.31 -16.81
CA THR A 341 -3.01 31.61 -15.62
C THR A 341 -1.58 32.02 -15.29
N SER A 342 -1.15 31.66 -14.08
CA SER A 342 0.22 31.92 -13.63
C SER A 342 1.27 31.21 -14.49
N LEU A 343 0.95 30.02 -15.04
CA LEU A 343 1.84 29.31 -15.96
C LEU A 343 1.95 30.03 -17.30
N LYS A 344 0.81 30.40 -17.92
CA LYS A 344 0.81 31.15 -19.18
C LYS A 344 1.64 32.41 -19.11
N GLU A 345 1.48 33.20 -18.04
CA GLU A 345 2.24 34.43 -17.83
C GLU A 345 3.76 34.17 -17.78
N ARG A 346 4.21 33.15 -17.03
CA ARG A 346 5.63 32.80 -16.94
C ARG A 346 6.19 32.26 -18.25
N ALA A 347 5.47 31.35 -18.90
CA ALA A 347 5.88 30.77 -20.18
C ALA A 347 5.97 31.84 -21.28
N LEU A 348 4.97 32.72 -21.41
CA LEU A 348 4.98 33.82 -22.38
C LEU A 348 6.09 34.83 -22.09
N SER A 349 6.38 35.11 -20.81
CA SER A 349 7.49 35.97 -20.41
C SER A 349 8.84 35.40 -20.89
N VAL A 350 9.07 34.10 -20.69
CA VAL A 350 10.29 33.41 -21.12
C VAL A 350 10.39 33.37 -22.65
N ILE A 351 9.30 33.04 -23.35
CA ILE A 351 9.27 33.01 -24.82
C ILE A 351 9.54 34.41 -25.40
N SER A 352 8.94 35.47 -24.84
CA SER A 352 9.14 36.83 -25.35
C SER A 352 10.58 37.33 -25.22
N LYS A 353 11.28 36.93 -24.14
CA LYS A 353 12.69 37.25 -23.92
C LYS A 353 13.63 36.43 -24.82
N ASN A 354 13.24 35.21 -25.17
CA ASN A 354 14.05 34.26 -25.94
C ASN A 354 13.38 33.88 -27.27
N TRP A 355 12.71 34.84 -27.91
CA TRP A 355 11.87 34.57 -29.08
C TRP A 355 12.67 33.99 -30.25
N GLU A 356 13.95 34.33 -30.35
CA GLU A 356 14.85 33.78 -31.36
C GLU A 356 15.07 32.28 -31.16
N GLU A 357 15.39 31.84 -29.94
CA GLU A 357 15.56 30.40 -29.63
C GLU A 357 14.22 29.65 -29.71
N ALA A 358 13.14 30.27 -29.26
CA ALA A 358 11.81 29.66 -29.24
C ALA A 358 11.23 29.45 -30.65
N LEU A 359 11.48 30.36 -31.59
CA LEU A 359 10.93 30.30 -32.95
C LEU A 359 11.89 29.69 -33.97
N PHE A 360 13.21 29.79 -33.76
CA PHE A 360 14.22 29.29 -34.68
C PHE A 360 14.95 28.09 -34.09
N VAL A 361 14.22 27.05 -33.68
CA VAL A 361 14.83 25.72 -33.51
C VAL A 361 15.49 25.39 -34.85
N PRO A 362 16.84 25.39 -34.95
CA PRO A 362 17.49 25.21 -36.23
C PRO A 362 17.02 23.86 -36.77
N ALA A 363 16.46 23.87 -37.99
CA ALA A 363 16.22 22.63 -38.71
C ALA A 363 17.53 21.82 -38.65
N PRO A 364 17.47 20.52 -38.29
CA PRO A 364 18.68 19.72 -38.13
C PRO A 364 19.50 19.89 -39.39
N THR A 365 20.69 20.45 -39.25
CA THR A 365 21.51 20.88 -40.38
C THR A 365 22.08 19.71 -41.16
N ASN A 366 21.69 18.47 -40.86
CA ASN A 366 22.12 17.28 -41.57
C ASN A 366 21.02 16.21 -41.66
N PRO A 367 20.20 16.19 -42.73
CA PRO A 367 19.20 15.15 -42.95
C PRO A 367 19.83 13.76 -43.18
N GLU A 368 21.14 13.67 -43.47
CA GLU A 368 21.84 12.39 -43.72
C GLU A 368 22.22 11.62 -42.44
N ASN A 369 22.05 12.21 -41.24
CA ASN A 369 22.28 11.52 -39.97
C ASN A 369 20.98 11.11 -39.23
N GLU A 370 19.79 11.39 -39.78
CA GLU A 370 18.51 11.00 -39.16
C GLU A 370 18.19 9.49 -39.30
N ASP A 371 18.90 8.74 -40.16
CA ASP A 371 18.72 7.28 -40.32
C ASP A 371 19.40 6.44 -39.23
N ARG A 372 20.15 7.05 -38.30
CA ARG A 372 20.59 6.40 -37.06
C ARG A 372 19.63 6.71 -35.91
N GLN A 373 18.34 6.53 -36.15
CA GLN A 373 17.39 6.29 -35.07
C GLN A 373 17.71 4.93 -34.45
N THR A 374 18.29 4.94 -33.25
CA THR A 374 18.36 3.75 -32.40
C THR A 374 16.94 3.32 -32.08
N VAL A 375 16.43 2.37 -32.86
CA VAL A 375 15.23 1.61 -32.56
C VAL A 375 15.55 0.76 -31.33
N VAL A 376 15.30 1.31 -30.15
CA VAL A 376 15.20 0.54 -28.91
C VAL A 376 13.71 0.49 -28.59
N ASP A 377 13.13 -0.71 -28.73
CA ASP A 377 11.77 -1.10 -28.31
C ASP A 377 10.56 -0.31 -28.86
N GLY A 378 10.62 0.15 -30.11
CA GLY A 378 9.41 0.42 -30.91
C GLY A 378 8.53 1.61 -30.48
N LYS A 379 8.99 2.47 -29.54
CA LYS A 379 8.37 3.76 -29.22
C LYS A 379 9.40 4.89 -29.34
N ILE A 380 9.37 5.60 -30.45
CA ILE A 380 10.16 6.81 -30.66
C ILE A 380 9.47 7.96 -29.92
N CYS A 381 9.98 8.33 -28.73
CA CYS A 381 9.64 9.57 -28.05
C CYS A 381 10.57 10.70 -28.52
N THR A 382 10.50 11.08 -29.80
CA THR A 382 11.01 12.39 -30.21
C THR A 382 10.06 13.43 -29.64
N LEU A 383 10.57 14.40 -28.87
CA LEU A 383 9.85 15.64 -28.57
C LEU A 383 9.23 16.12 -29.89
N PRO A 384 7.89 16.26 -29.98
CA PRO A 384 7.25 16.61 -31.23
C PRO A 384 7.84 17.94 -31.69
N ARG A 385 8.60 17.91 -32.79
CA ARG A 385 8.97 19.13 -33.50
C ARG A 385 7.66 19.80 -33.88
N VAL A 386 7.38 20.95 -33.29
CA VAL A 386 6.32 21.84 -33.76
C VAL A 386 6.72 22.22 -35.17
N SER A 387 6.15 21.51 -36.15
CA SER A 387 6.51 21.75 -37.55
C SER A 387 6.19 23.19 -37.90
N ALA A 388 6.98 23.83 -38.76
CA ALA A 388 6.65 25.14 -39.33
C ALA A 388 5.26 25.11 -40.01
N HIS A 389 4.81 23.91 -40.44
CA HIS A 389 3.46 23.67 -40.91
C HIS A 389 2.42 23.72 -39.77
N ALA A 390 2.72 23.24 -38.56
CA ALA A 390 1.85 23.39 -37.39
C ALA A 390 1.72 24.85 -36.96
N LEU A 391 2.78 25.67 -37.07
CA LEU A 391 2.71 27.11 -36.78
C LEU A 391 1.92 27.90 -37.85
N ASP A 392 2.08 27.58 -39.13
CA ASP A 392 1.31 28.17 -40.26
C ASP A 392 -0.14 27.67 -40.29
N VAL A 393 -0.37 26.40 -39.95
CA VAL A 393 -1.71 25.85 -39.70
C VAL A 393 -2.30 26.52 -38.48
N PHE A 394 -1.56 26.72 -37.38
CA PHE A 394 -2.05 27.42 -36.19
C PHE A 394 -2.40 28.88 -36.51
N THR A 395 -1.57 29.63 -37.24
CA THR A 395 -1.90 31.01 -37.63
C THR A 395 -3.08 31.06 -38.60
N ARG A 396 -3.15 30.15 -39.59
CA ARG A 396 -4.32 30.07 -40.50
C ARG A 396 -5.56 29.59 -39.79
N GLN A 397 -5.44 28.74 -38.79
CA GLN A 397 -6.54 28.23 -37.97
C GLN A 397 -7.02 29.32 -37.02
N VAL A 398 -6.13 30.09 -36.37
CA VAL A 398 -6.46 31.26 -35.56
C VAL A 398 -7.12 32.36 -36.40
N ILE A 399 -6.65 32.63 -37.62
CA ILE A 399 -7.27 33.62 -38.53
C ILE A 399 -8.62 33.11 -39.07
N SER A 400 -8.73 31.81 -39.38
CA SER A 400 -9.97 31.18 -39.82
C SER A 400 -10.98 30.99 -38.69
N GLN A 401 -10.49 30.83 -37.46
CA GLN A 401 -11.26 30.75 -36.23
C GLN A 401 -11.77 32.15 -35.89
N ALA A 402 -10.92 33.19 -35.87
CA ALA A 402 -11.36 34.59 -35.69
C ALA A 402 -12.41 35.06 -36.74
N LYS A 403 -12.38 34.51 -37.96
CA LYS A 403 -13.43 34.73 -38.99
C LYS A 403 -14.70 33.93 -38.71
N ARG A 404 -14.57 32.69 -38.23
CA ARG A 404 -15.71 31.86 -37.78
C ARG A 404 -16.34 32.45 -36.51
N ASP A 405 -15.57 32.91 -35.54
CA ASP A 405 -15.99 33.54 -34.28
C ASP A 405 -16.77 34.84 -34.52
N ARG A 406 -16.50 35.54 -35.63
CA ARG A 406 -17.30 36.70 -36.06
C ARG A 406 -18.71 36.32 -36.56
N SER A 407 -18.89 35.07 -37.02
CA SER A 407 -20.16 34.51 -37.49
C SER A 407 -20.83 33.57 -36.48
N SER A 408 -20.06 32.85 -35.65
CA SER A 408 -20.53 32.08 -34.50
C SER A 408 -20.88 33.00 -33.35
N GLY A 409 -20.26 34.19 -33.21
CA GLY A 409 -20.63 35.17 -32.18
C GLY A 409 -22.11 35.56 -32.18
N ALA A 410 -22.80 35.50 -33.33
CA ALA A 410 -24.26 35.72 -33.41
C ALA A 410 -25.10 34.50 -32.97
N GLN A 411 -24.55 33.29 -33.11
CA GLN A 411 -25.14 32.03 -32.66
C GLN A 411 -24.81 31.78 -31.18
N GLU A 412 -23.57 32.01 -30.77
CA GLU A 412 -23.11 32.07 -29.38
C GLU A 412 -23.88 33.10 -28.57
N LEU A 413 -24.28 34.26 -29.12
CA LEU A 413 -25.12 35.19 -28.35
C LEU A 413 -26.54 34.63 -28.11
N LYS A 414 -27.04 33.75 -28.98
CA LYS A 414 -28.30 33.01 -28.75
C LYS A 414 -28.11 31.88 -27.76
N ASP A 415 -27.00 31.15 -27.88
CA ASP A 415 -26.67 30.03 -26.99
C ASP A 415 -26.30 30.53 -25.58
N LEU A 416 -25.65 31.70 -25.45
CA LEU A 416 -25.42 32.37 -24.16
C LEU A 416 -26.72 32.81 -23.51
N ARG A 417 -27.72 33.23 -24.29
CA ARG A 417 -29.05 33.55 -23.76
C ARG A 417 -29.78 32.30 -23.29
N ALA A 418 -29.68 31.19 -24.03
CA ALA A 418 -30.21 29.90 -23.60
C ALA A 418 -29.50 29.39 -22.33
N PHE A 419 -28.17 29.45 -22.29
CA PHE A 419 -27.35 29.05 -21.15
C PHE A 419 -27.63 29.93 -19.91
N LYS A 420 -27.85 31.23 -20.09
CA LYS A 420 -28.20 32.13 -18.98
C LYS A 420 -29.59 31.82 -18.40
N ILE A 421 -30.52 31.32 -19.21
CA ILE A 421 -31.82 30.83 -18.74
C ILE A 421 -31.63 29.51 -17.98
N GLU A 422 -30.85 28.57 -18.51
CA GLU A 422 -30.56 27.29 -17.83
C GLU A 422 -29.82 27.49 -16.50
N HIS A 423 -28.83 28.38 -16.46
CA HIS A 423 -28.09 28.69 -15.23
C HIS A 423 -28.98 29.40 -14.20
N LYS A 424 -29.97 30.20 -14.64
CA LYS A 424 -30.96 30.78 -13.73
C LYS A 424 -31.88 29.70 -13.16
N VAL A 425 -32.36 28.77 -14.00
CA VAL A 425 -33.17 27.63 -13.56
C VAL A 425 -32.38 26.71 -12.61
N ALA A 426 -31.09 26.51 -12.87
CA ALA A 426 -30.20 25.73 -12.01
C ALA A 426 -29.98 26.42 -10.65
N ALA A 427 -29.79 27.74 -10.63
CA ALA A 427 -29.66 28.51 -9.40
C ALA A 427 -30.96 28.46 -8.57
N ASP A 428 -32.12 28.65 -9.21
CA ASP A 428 -33.43 28.54 -8.55
C ASP A 428 -33.65 27.12 -7.98
N ARG A 429 -33.17 26.08 -8.68
CA ARG A 429 -33.21 24.69 -8.20
C ARG A 429 -32.27 24.44 -7.03
N GLU A 430 -31.08 25.04 -7.03
CA GLU A 430 -30.13 24.95 -5.91
C GLU A 430 -30.70 25.60 -4.64
N ASP A 431 -31.34 26.76 -4.77
CA ASP A 431 -31.99 27.44 -3.65
C ASP A 431 -33.18 26.64 -3.12
N GLN A 432 -33.96 25.98 -4.00
CA GLN A 432 -35.01 25.06 -3.57
C GLN A 432 -34.43 23.85 -2.82
N LEU A 433 -33.35 23.24 -3.31
CA LEU A 433 -32.68 22.13 -2.64
C LEU A 433 -32.10 22.52 -1.27
N LYS A 434 -31.55 23.73 -1.14
CA LYS A 434 -31.10 24.27 0.15
C LYS A 434 -32.26 24.41 1.13
N LYS A 435 -33.41 24.91 0.66
CA LYS A 435 -34.62 25.04 1.47
C LYS A 435 -35.16 23.68 1.91
N ASP A 436 -35.18 22.70 1.01
CA ASP A 436 -35.61 21.33 1.32
C ASP A 436 -34.65 20.64 2.30
N LEU A 437 -33.34 20.89 2.17
CA LEU A 437 -32.32 20.39 3.10
C LEU A 437 -32.48 20.96 4.50
N GLU A 438 -32.75 22.26 4.64
CA GLU A 438 -32.98 22.88 5.95
C GLU A 438 -34.30 22.39 6.57
N ALA A 439 -35.35 22.16 5.78
CA ALA A 439 -36.59 21.53 6.25
C ALA A 439 -36.34 20.10 6.77
N ALA A 440 -35.57 19.28 6.03
CA ALA A 440 -35.21 17.94 6.45
C ALA A 440 -34.35 17.93 7.73
N LYS A 441 -33.44 18.89 7.89
CA LYS A 441 -32.65 19.04 9.14
C LYS A 441 -33.55 19.37 10.33
N ALA A 442 -34.56 20.20 10.15
CA ALA A 442 -35.52 20.53 11.20
C ALA A 442 -36.35 19.30 11.61
N GLU A 443 -36.82 18.50 10.65
CA GLU A 443 -37.54 17.24 10.92
C GLU A 443 -36.68 16.23 11.68
N ILE A 444 -35.40 16.07 11.31
CA ILE A 444 -34.44 15.22 12.02
C ILE A 444 -34.23 15.71 13.47
N ALA A 445 -34.20 17.03 13.70
CA ALA A 445 -34.05 17.58 15.04
C ALA A 445 -35.27 17.27 15.94
N GLU A 446 -36.48 17.39 15.41
CA GLU A 446 -37.72 17.04 16.11
C GLU A 446 -37.81 15.54 16.44
N LEU A 447 -37.41 14.68 15.50
CA LEU A 447 -37.33 13.23 15.73
C LEU A 447 -36.31 12.88 16.83
N LYS A 448 -35.16 13.56 16.87
CA LYS A 448 -34.16 13.37 17.94
C LYS A 448 -34.71 13.77 19.31
N GLU A 449 -35.40 14.90 19.40
CA GLU A 449 -36.02 15.33 20.67
C GLU A 449 -37.07 14.31 21.14
N THR A 450 -37.87 13.78 20.21
CA THR A 450 -38.86 12.73 20.50
C THR A 450 -38.20 11.44 20.97
N GLN A 451 -37.10 11.03 20.34
CA GLN A 451 -36.32 9.86 20.75
C GLN A 451 -35.73 10.05 22.15
N GLU A 452 -35.20 11.23 22.49
CA GLU A 452 -34.69 11.52 23.84
C GLU A 452 -35.80 11.46 24.91
N LYS A 453 -37.00 11.95 24.61
CA LYS A 453 -38.17 11.83 25.49
C LYS A 453 -38.53 10.36 25.73
N MET A 454 -38.54 9.53 24.69
CA MET A 454 -38.79 8.08 24.83
C MET A 454 -37.70 7.39 25.67
N ILE A 455 -36.42 7.73 25.46
CA ILE A 455 -35.32 7.17 26.26
C ILE A 455 -35.47 7.54 27.75
N LYS A 456 -35.85 8.78 28.06
CA LYS A 456 -36.10 9.22 29.44
C LYS A 456 -37.26 8.46 30.07
N LEU A 457 -38.33 8.23 29.32
CA LEU A 457 -39.50 7.47 29.77
C LEU A 457 -39.14 5.99 30.04
N HIS A 458 -38.44 5.32 29.12
CA HIS A 458 -37.98 3.95 29.36
C HIS A 458 -37.04 3.85 30.56
N LYS A 459 -36.15 4.83 30.75
CA LYS A 459 -35.27 4.86 31.94
C LYS A 459 -36.08 4.96 33.23
N SER A 460 -37.08 5.84 33.32
CA SER A 460 -37.91 5.94 34.53
C SER A 460 -38.75 4.66 34.77
N GLU A 461 -39.27 4.05 33.71
CA GLU A 461 -39.99 2.78 33.80
C GLU A 461 -39.08 1.64 34.30
N THR A 462 -37.86 1.53 33.77
CA THR A 462 -36.89 0.53 34.23
C THR A 462 -36.50 0.71 35.70
N GLU A 463 -36.39 1.96 36.18
CA GLU A 463 -36.12 2.24 37.58
C GLU A 463 -37.31 1.90 38.48
N ASN A 464 -38.53 2.20 38.06
CA ASN A 464 -39.75 1.79 38.76
C ASN A 464 -39.84 0.26 38.88
N LEU A 465 -39.52 -0.48 37.81
CA LEU A 465 -39.46 -1.94 37.82
C LEU A 465 -38.36 -2.47 38.74
N ARG A 466 -37.19 -1.81 38.77
CA ARG A 466 -36.10 -2.15 39.69
C ARG A 466 -36.52 -2.00 41.16
N GLN A 467 -37.22 -0.91 41.49
CA GLN A 467 -37.75 -0.67 42.83
C GLN A 467 -38.84 -1.68 43.20
N ALA A 468 -39.76 -1.99 42.28
CA ALA A 468 -40.79 -3.01 42.49
C ALA A 468 -40.17 -4.40 42.73
N LYS A 469 -39.16 -4.77 41.94
CA LYS A 469 -38.38 -6.01 42.13
C LYS A 469 -37.72 -6.06 43.51
N SER A 470 -37.12 -4.96 43.97
CA SER A 470 -36.51 -4.88 45.30
C SER A 470 -37.52 -5.05 46.43
N LYS A 471 -38.73 -4.48 46.30
CA LYS A 471 -39.81 -4.65 47.28
C LYS A 471 -40.28 -6.10 47.36
N LEU A 472 -40.52 -6.73 46.21
CA LEU A 472 -40.89 -8.15 46.14
C LEU A 472 -39.82 -9.06 46.73
N GLN A 473 -38.53 -8.78 46.49
CA GLN A 473 -37.43 -9.54 47.08
C GLN A 473 -37.42 -9.43 48.62
N ALA A 474 -37.71 -8.25 49.18
CA ALA A 474 -37.83 -8.07 50.62
C ALA A 474 -39.03 -8.87 51.19
N GLU A 475 -40.20 -8.81 50.55
CA GLU A 475 -41.39 -9.56 50.96
C GLU A 475 -41.17 -11.07 50.92
N VAL A 476 -40.54 -11.59 49.85
CA VAL A 476 -40.15 -13.01 49.75
C VAL A 476 -39.19 -13.40 50.86
N SER A 477 -38.27 -12.52 51.26
CA SER A 477 -37.35 -12.80 52.37
C SER A 477 -38.06 -12.90 53.72
N GLU A 478 -39.07 -12.06 53.97
CA GLU A 478 -39.90 -12.13 55.18
C GLU A 478 -40.77 -13.38 55.21
N LEU A 479 -41.38 -13.76 54.07
CA LEU A 479 -42.14 -15.01 53.95
C LEU A 479 -41.26 -16.23 54.23
N ARG A 480 -40.02 -16.25 53.74
CA ARG A 480 -39.06 -17.33 54.03
C ARG A 480 -38.73 -17.42 55.53
N LYS A 481 -38.58 -16.30 56.22
CA LYS A 481 -38.39 -16.27 57.68
C LYS A 481 -39.62 -16.82 58.42
N ALA A 482 -40.82 -16.39 58.03
CA ALA A 482 -42.06 -16.89 58.62
C ALA A 482 -42.24 -18.39 58.40
N GLN A 483 -41.89 -18.90 57.21
CA GLN A 483 -41.91 -20.32 56.90
C GLN A 483 -40.92 -21.12 57.75
N ALA A 484 -39.70 -20.61 57.95
CA ALA A 484 -38.72 -21.24 58.83
C ALA A 484 -39.23 -21.35 60.29
N ILE A 485 -39.85 -20.27 60.81
CA ILE A 485 -40.48 -20.27 62.14
C ILE A 485 -41.59 -21.32 62.22
N HIS A 486 -42.46 -21.38 61.21
CA HIS A 486 -43.54 -22.37 61.15
C HIS A 486 -43.00 -23.81 61.15
N ASP A 487 -41.94 -24.08 60.38
CA ASP A 487 -41.31 -25.40 60.33
C ASP A 487 -40.67 -25.79 61.67
N ASP A 488 -40.05 -24.85 62.38
CA ASP A 488 -39.52 -25.08 63.73
C ASP A 488 -40.63 -25.30 64.77
N MET A 489 -41.74 -24.56 64.70
CA MET A 489 -42.93 -24.84 65.52
C MET A 489 -43.47 -26.25 65.26
N LYS A 490 -43.48 -26.70 64.00
CA LYS A 490 -43.92 -28.05 63.62
C LYS A 490 -42.97 -29.11 64.20
N LYS A 491 -41.66 -28.88 64.22
CA LYS A 491 -40.68 -29.78 64.88
C LYS A 491 -40.91 -29.85 66.38
N LEU A 492 -41.09 -28.71 67.06
CA LEU A 492 -41.37 -28.66 68.51
C LEU A 492 -42.65 -29.43 68.86
N LYS A 493 -43.70 -29.33 68.03
CA LYS A 493 -44.94 -30.09 68.22
C LYS A 493 -44.74 -31.60 68.05
N ARG A 494 -43.85 -32.04 67.14
CA ARG A 494 -43.46 -33.47 67.02
C ARG A 494 -42.70 -33.95 68.25
N VAL A 495 -41.81 -33.14 68.82
CA VAL A 495 -41.08 -33.47 70.05
C VAL A 495 -42.05 -33.56 71.24
N ALA A 496 -42.98 -32.62 71.36
CA ALA A 496 -44.01 -32.63 72.41
C ALA A 496 -44.96 -33.84 72.31
N ASN A 497 -45.35 -34.25 71.10
CA ASN A 497 -46.21 -35.42 70.89
C ASN A 497 -45.45 -36.76 70.86
N GLY A 498 -44.12 -36.75 70.72
CA GLY A 498 -43.27 -37.95 70.69
C GLY A 498 -42.75 -38.41 72.05
N GLY A 499 -42.98 -37.64 73.12
CA GLY A 499 -42.43 -37.90 74.47
C GLY A 499 -43.18 -38.94 75.33
N ALA A 500 -44.19 -39.64 74.80
CA ALA A 500 -45.04 -40.53 75.61
C ALA A 500 -45.16 -41.99 75.12
N SER A 501 -44.32 -42.47 74.20
CA SER A 501 -44.34 -43.90 73.85
C SER A 501 -43.01 -44.41 73.31
N SER A 502 -42.19 -44.97 74.20
CA SER A 502 -41.47 -46.25 73.96
C SER A 502 -40.57 -46.61 75.15
N LEU A 503 -41.20 -46.81 76.30
CA LEU A 503 -40.68 -47.73 77.32
C LEU A 503 -41.36 -49.07 77.02
N LEU A 504 -40.64 -50.02 76.38
CA LEU A 504 -40.73 -51.49 76.55
C LEU A 504 -40.11 -52.26 75.35
N ARG A 505 -38.90 -52.81 75.59
CA ARG A 505 -38.42 -54.17 75.23
C ARG A 505 -38.28 -54.58 73.73
N PRO A 506 -37.65 -55.75 73.41
CA PRO A 506 -36.29 -56.16 73.72
C PRO A 506 -35.57 -56.78 72.48
N LYS A 507 -34.31 -57.17 72.69
CA LYS A 507 -33.52 -58.27 72.07
C LYS A 507 -34.16 -59.06 70.93
N ASP A 508 -33.39 -59.26 69.85
CA ASP A 508 -32.96 -60.56 69.30
C ASP A 508 -32.32 -60.29 67.91
N ASN A 509 -31.03 -60.56 67.70
CA ASN A 509 -30.35 -61.84 67.46
C ASN A 509 -30.09 -62.07 65.95
N HIS A 510 -28.88 -62.57 65.69
CA HIS A 510 -28.40 -63.27 64.51
C HIS A 510 -27.85 -62.52 63.27
N GLN A 511 -26.52 -62.72 63.17
CA GLN A 511 -25.68 -63.07 62.02
C GLN A 511 -25.21 -61.97 61.08
#